data_AF-A0A961TXM7-F1
#
_entry.id   AF-A0A961TXM7-F1
#
_cell.length_a   1.000
_cell.length_b   1.000
_cell.length_c   1.000
_cell.angle_alpha   90.00
_cell.angle_beta   90.00
_cell.angle_gamma   90.00
#
_symmetry.space_group_name_H-M   'P 1'
#
loop_
_entity.id
_entity.type
_entity.pdbx_description
1 polymer ?
#
loop_
_entity_poly.entity_id
_entity_poly.type
_entity_poly.pdbx_seq_one_letter_code
_entity_poly.pdbx_strand_id
1 'polypeptide(L)' 'DIYAEAKGNGFDTKAIRTIIRLRKKDQAEREEEETILDLYKAALGMV' A
#
# COMPACT_ATOMS: atom_id res chain seq x y z
N ASP A 1 -7.37 17.27 -11.80
CA ASP A 1 -7.26 16.78 -13.19
C ASP A 1 -6.89 15.30 -13.24
N ILE A 2 -5.66 14.88 -12.90
CA ILE A 2 -5.23 13.47 -13.00
C ILE A 2 -6.09 12.47 -12.20
N TYR A 3 -6.41 12.76 -10.92
CA TYR A 3 -7.26 11.84 -10.14
C TYR A 3 -8.71 11.79 -10.63
N ALA A 4 -9.21 12.87 -11.25
CA ALA A 4 -10.56 12.92 -11.79
C ALA A 4 -10.64 12.13 -13.11
N GLU A 5 -9.62 12.24 -13.96
CA GLU A 5 -9.45 11.41 -15.15
C GLU A 5 -9.29 9.93 -14.78
N ALA A 6 -8.47 9.61 -13.77
CA ALA A 6 -8.33 8.25 -13.29
C ALA A 6 -9.68 7.66 -12.83
N LYS A 7 -10.50 8.45 -12.12
CA LYS A 7 -11.85 8.04 -11.74
C LYS A 7 -12.76 7.85 -12.96
N GLY A 8 -12.70 8.74 -13.94
CA GLY A 8 -13.45 8.65 -15.20
C GLY A 8 -13.06 7.43 -16.03
N ASN A 9 -11.80 7.01 -15.96
CA ASN A 9 -11.26 5.81 -16.60
C ASN A 9 -11.49 4.52 -15.79
N GLY A 10 -12.25 4.58 -14.69
CA GLY A 10 -12.62 3.41 -13.89
C GLY A 10 -11.61 3.00 -12.81
N PHE A 11 -10.56 3.78 -12.56
CA PHE A 11 -9.61 3.48 -11.49
C PHE A 11 -10.10 3.95 -10.12
N ASP A 12 -9.82 3.16 -9.09
CA ASP A 12 -10.02 3.58 -7.70
C ASP A 12 -8.96 4.59 -7.27
N THR A 13 -9.35 5.85 -7.23
CA THR A 13 -8.51 6.96 -6.76
C THR A 13 -8.00 6.79 -5.32
N LYS A 14 -8.69 6.05 -4.44
CA LYS A 14 -8.19 5.73 -3.09
C LYS A 14 -7.01 4.77 -3.16
N ALA A 15 -7.16 3.69 -3.92
CA ALA A 15 -6.09 2.72 -4.14
C ALA A 15 -4.84 3.39 -4.74
N ILE A 16 -5.02 4.26 -5.74
CA ILE A 16 -3.92 5.03 -6.34
C ILE A 16 -3.20 5.88 -5.29
N ARG A 17 -3.93 6.62 -4.44
CA ARG A 17 -3.31 7.43 -3.38
C ARG A 17 -2.54 6.58 -2.38
N THR A 18 -3.05 5.41 -2.03
CA THR A 18 -2.36 4.46 -1.15
C THR A 18 -1.06 4.00 -1.78
N ILE A 19 -1.06 3.62 -3.06
CA ILE A 19 0.16 3.21 -3.79
C ILE A 19 1.17 4.36 -3.85
N ILE A 20 0.73 5.58 -4.15
CA ILE A 20 1.63 6.74 -4.19
C ILE A 20 2.26 6.98 -2.81
N ARG A 21 1.49 6.84 -1.72
CA ARG A 21 2.01 6.97 -0.36
C ARG A 21 3.02 5.86 -0.05
N LEU A 22 2.73 4.61 -0.40
CA LEU A 22 3.64 3.48 -0.23
C LEU A 22 4.95 3.70 -1.00
N ARG A 23 4.88 4.20 -2.24
CA ARG A 23 6.06 4.52 -3.05
C ARG A 23 6.90 5.67 -2.51
N LYS A 24 6.33 6.52 -1.66
CA LYS A 24 7.04 7.63 -0.99
C LYS A 24 7.74 7.20 0.29
N LYS A 25 7.36 6.07 0.90
CA LYS A 25 8.06 5.54 2.06
C LYS A 25 9.44 5.04 1.65
N ASP A 26 10.40 5.19 2.56
CA ASP A 26 11.74 4.65 2.38
C ASP A 26 11.65 3.13 2.17
N GLN A 27 12.59 2.57 1.39
CA GLN A 27 12.57 1.14 1.11
C GLN A 27 12.85 0.32 2.38
N ALA A 28 13.82 0.75 3.19
CA ALA A 28 14.18 0.02 4.41
C ALA A 28 13.03 0.07 5.43
N GLU A 29 12.38 1.23 5.57
CA GLU A 29 11.20 1.38 6.45
C GLU A 29 10.05 0.44 6.03
N ARG A 30 9.83 0.26 4.72
CA ARG A 30 8.81 -0.68 4.22
C ARG A 30 9.16 -2.14 4.50
N GLU A 31 10.40 -2.53 4.28
CA GLU A 31 10.86 -3.90 4.52
C GLU A 31 10.77 -4.26 6.02
N GLU A 32 11.09 -3.31 6.90
CA GLU A 32 10.94 -3.48 8.35
C GLU A 32 9.47 -3.62 8.76
N GLU A 33 8.59 -2.74 8.28
CA GLU A 33 7.15 -2.83 8.53
C GLU A 33 6.54 -4.15 8.03
N GLU A 34 6.90 -4.60 6.82
CA GLU A 34 6.44 -5.86 6.24
C GLU A 34 6.91 -7.07 7.07
N THR A 35 8.17 -7.09 7.49
CA THR A 35 8.73 -8.17 8.33
C THR A 35 7.96 -8.30 9.65
N ILE A 36 7.67 -7.17 10.31
CA ILE A 36 6.89 -7.15 11.55
C ILE A 36 5.46 -7.63 11.31
N LEU A 37 4.82 -7.18 10.23
CA LEU A 37 3.47 -7.60 9.84
C LEU A 37 3.40 -9.10 9.60
N ASP A 38 4.38 -9.65 8.89
CA ASP A 38 4.42 -11.07 8.56
C ASP A 38 4.66 -11.94 9.79
N LEU A 39 5.51 -11.49 10.72
CA LEU A 39 5.66 -12.13 12.04
C LEU A 39 4.32 -12.20 12.78
N TYR A 40 3.56 -11.10 12.80
CA TYR A 40 2.25 -11.09 13.48
C TYR A 40 1.19 -11.92 12.74
N LYS A 41 1.14 -11.90 11.41
CA LYS A 41 0.24 -12.76 10.63
C LYS A 41 0.51 -14.24 10.91
N ALA A 42 1.78 -14.63 10.96
CA ALA A 42 2.17 -15.99 11.29
C ALA A 42 1.74 -16.36 12.72
N ALA A 43 1.96 -15.48 13.70
CA ALA A 43 1.52 -15.68 15.07
C ALA A 43 -0.01 -15.80 15.21
N LEU A 44 -0.76 -15.13 14.35
CA LEU A 44 -2.23 -15.16 14.30
C LEU A 44 -2.80 -16.26 13.39
N GLY A 45 -1.95 -17.08 12.73
CA GLY A 45 -2.38 -18.15 11.84
C GLY A 45 -3.06 -17.66 10.56
N MET A 46 -2.70 -16.47 10.07
CA MET A 46 -3.24 -15.86 8.86
C MET A 46 -2.46 -16.23 7.57
N VAL A 47 -1.54 -17.20 7.66
CA VAL A 47 -0.66 -17.68 6.58
C VAL A 47 -1.02 -19.10 6.20
#